data_AF-A0A2V6UKZ7-F1
#
_entry.id   AF-A0A2V6UKZ7-F1
#
_cell.length_a   1.000
_cell.length_b   1.000
_cell.length_c   1.000
_cell.angle_alpha   90.00
_cell.angle_beta   90.00
_cell.angle_gamma   90.00
#
_symmetry.space_group_name_H-M   'P 1'
#
loop_
_entity.id
_entity.type
_entity.pdbx_description
1 polymer ?
#
loop_
_entity_poly.entity_id
_entity_poly.type
_entity_poly.pdbx_seq_one_letter_code
_entity_poly.pdbx_strand_id
1 'polypeptide(L)'
;MSLIVAVVLFGGWGVARADVPKAEDIATCNHEAQEATRKGKDSRAAAPNTKDHSRAADARRGDAPSAAVGGAGASDPQLEGMDPDGAKDPAYQAAYRTCMRKAGF
;
A
#
# COMPACT_ATOMS: atom_id res chain seq x y z
N MET A 1 35.89 -4.43 27.71
CA MET A 1 35.30 -4.95 26.46
C MET A 1 33.95 -4.28 26.25
N SER A 2 33.80 -3.39 25.26
CA SER A 2 32.49 -2.93 24.80
C SER A 2 32.63 -2.54 23.34
N LEU A 3 32.05 -3.34 22.45
CA LEU A 3 32.01 -3.10 21.02
C LEU A 3 30.64 -2.48 20.69
N ILE A 4 30.62 -1.19 20.40
CA ILE A 4 29.44 -0.52 19.86
C ILE A 4 29.43 -0.82 18.35
N VAL A 5 28.56 -1.71 17.91
CA VAL A 5 28.34 -2.00 16.49
C VAL A 5 27.32 -0.99 15.95
N ALA A 6 27.82 0.07 15.31
CA ALA A 6 27.00 0.98 14.52
C ALA A 6 26.79 0.37 13.13
N VAL A 7 25.62 -0.24 12.90
CA VAL A 7 25.22 -0.69 11.56
C VAL A 7 24.56 0.49 10.84
N VAL A 8 25.35 1.25 10.10
CA VAL A 8 24.85 2.22 9.12
C VAL A 8 24.71 1.50 7.79
N LEU A 9 23.54 0.92 7.53
CA LEU A 9 23.20 0.40 6.20
C LEU A 9 22.73 1.58 5.35
N PHE A 10 23.63 2.03 4.46
CA PHE A 10 23.31 2.93 3.36
C PHE A 10 22.31 2.24 2.43
N GLY A 11 21.03 2.63 2.54
CA GLY A 11 20.00 2.25 1.57
C GLY A 11 20.26 2.96 0.26
N GLY A 12 20.62 2.20 -0.78
CA GLY A 12 20.86 2.70 -2.12
C GLY A 12 19.64 3.44 -2.68
N TRP A 13 19.88 4.60 -3.27
CA TRP A 13 18.90 5.30 -4.09
C TRP A 13 18.63 4.50 -5.37
N GLY A 14 17.61 3.64 -5.32
CA GLY A 14 17.00 3.07 -6.50
C GLY A 14 16.16 4.15 -7.19
N VAL A 15 16.55 4.51 -8.41
CA VAL A 15 15.74 5.32 -9.31
C VAL A 15 14.49 4.49 -9.64
N ALA A 16 13.35 4.82 -9.05
CA ALA A 16 12.08 4.14 -9.29
C ALA A 16 11.71 4.30 -10.77
N ARG A 17 12.00 3.27 -11.58
CA ARG A 17 11.30 3.08 -12.84
C ARG A 17 9.90 2.64 -12.46
N ALA A 18 8.88 3.28 -13.01
CA ALA A 18 7.49 2.92 -12.81
C ALA A 18 7.21 1.58 -13.52
N ASP A 19 7.77 0.51 -12.99
CA ASP A 19 7.39 -0.84 -13.35
C ASP A 19 5.96 -1.06 -12.82
N VAL A 20 5.10 -1.65 -13.65
CA VAL A 20 3.75 -2.00 -13.21
C VAL A 20 3.88 -3.16 -12.20
N PRO A 21 3.23 -3.07 -11.03
CA PRO A 21 3.27 -4.14 -10.04
C PRO A 21 2.85 -5.47 -10.64
N LYS A 22 3.57 -6.56 -10.34
CA LYS A 22 3.16 -7.89 -10.79
C LYS A 22 1.95 -8.36 -9.99
N ALA A 23 1.20 -9.31 -10.55
CA ALA A 23 0.08 -9.93 -9.86
C ALA A 23 0.50 -10.55 -8.50
N GLU A 24 1.72 -11.09 -8.40
CA GLU A 24 2.23 -11.63 -7.13
C GLU A 24 2.46 -10.54 -6.07
N ASP A 25 3.00 -9.38 -6.46
CA ASP A 25 3.23 -8.24 -5.55
C ASP A 25 1.89 -7.69 -5.06
N ILE A 26 0.93 -7.54 -5.97
CA ILE A 26 -0.45 -7.10 -5.69
C ILE A 26 -1.10 -8.06 -4.67
N ALA A 27 -1.06 -9.37 -4.93
CA ALA A 27 -1.67 -10.36 -4.04
C ALA A 27 -1.01 -10.36 -2.64
N THR A 28 0.32 -10.25 -2.60
CA THR A 28 1.08 -10.17 -1.34
C THR A 28 0.69 -8.91 -0.57
N CYS A 29 0.64 -7.76 -1.22
CA CYS A 29 0.30 -6.50 -0.57
C CYS A 29 -1.16 -6.41 -0.12
N ASN A 30 -2.09 -7.02 -0.85
CA ASN A 30 -3.48 -7.14 -0.41
C ASN A 30 -3.60 -8.02 0.86
N HIS A 31 -2.86 -9.14 0.91
CA HIS A 31 -2.81 -9.98 2.10
C HIS A 31 -2.19 -9.26 3.31
N GLU A 32 -1.06 -8.57 3.12
CA GLU A 32 -0.45 -7.78 4.19
C GLU A 32 -1.36 -6.65 4.69
N ALA A 33 -2.06 -5.96 3.79
CA ALA A 33 -3.02 -4.92 4.14
C ALA A 33 -4.19 -5.49 4.96
N GLN A 34 -4.71 -6.66 4.57
CA GLN A 34 -5.75 -7.35 5.32
C GLN A 34 -5.30 -7.76 6.73
N GLU A 35 -4.07 -8.23 6.87
CA GLU A 35 -3.50 -8.60 8.17
C GLU A 35 -3.23 -7.38 9.05
N ALA A 36 -2.85 -6.25 8.43
CA ALA A 36 -2.68 -4.99 9.15
C ALA A 36 -4.01 -4.47 9.72
N THR A 37 -5.11 -4.52 8.96
CA THR A 37 -6.42 -4.08 9.44
C THR A 37 -6.96 -4.97 10.56
N ARG A 38 -6.72 -6.28 10.49
CA ARG A 38 -7.08 -7.24 11.56
C ARG A 38 -6.36 -6.97 12.88
N LYS A 39 -5.09 -6.53 12.81
CA LYS A 39 -4.28 -6.18 13.99
C LYS A 39 -4.64 -4.81 14.59
N GLY A 40 -5.42 -3.99 13.88
CA GLY A 40 -5.90 -2.69 14.37
C GLY A 40 -4.76 -1.80 14.88
N LYS A 41 -4.87 -1.32 16.13
CA LYS A 41 -3.87 -0.45 16.78
C LYS A 41 -2.52 -1.14 17.01
N ASP A 42 -2.48 -2.47 17.01
CA ASP A 42 -1.25 -3.25 17.18
C ASP A 42 -0.51 -3.46 15.85
N SER A 43 -1.10 -3.01 14.73
CA SER A 43 -0.44 -3.07 13.43
C SER A 43 0.71 -2.05 13.36
N ARG A 44 1.83 -2.47 12.78
CA ARG A 44 2.94 -1.57 12.40
C ARG A 44 2.70 -0.91 11.02
N ALA A 45 1.46 -0.93 10.53
CA ALA A 45 1.15 -0.30 9.26
C ALA A 45 1.25 1.23 9.39
N ALA A 46 1.59 1.89 8.29
CA ALA A 46 1.60 3.35 8.28
C ALA A 46 0.19 3.88 8.59
N ALA A 47 0.11 4.94 9.39
CA ALA A 47 -1.15 5.62 9.63
C ALA A 47 -1.73 6.14 8.29
N PRO A 48 -3.06 6.07 8.09
CA PRO A 48 -3.69 6.64 6.92
C PRO A 48 -3.46 8.13 6.80
N ASN A 49 -3.31 8.60 5.57
CA ASN A 49 -3.25 10.03 5.27
C ASN A 49 -4.58 10.55 4.73
N THR A 50 -4.68 11.86 4.50
CA THR A 50 -5.89 12.50 3.99
C THR A 50 -6.36 11.93 2.65
N LYS A 51 -5.44 11.56 1.75
CA LYS A 51 -5.79 10.94 0.46
C LYS A 51 -6.39 9.55 0.64
N ASP A 52 -5.89 8.77 1.58
CA ASP A 52 -6.46 7.44 1.92
C ASP A 52 -7.90 7.58 2.41
N HIS A 53 -8.15 8.57 3.26
CA HIS A 53 -9.51 8.86 3.74
C HIS A 53 -10.45 9.30 2.61
N SER A 54 -9.99 10.21 1.73
CA SER A 54 -10.78 10.67 0.59
C SER A 54 -11.11 9.52 -0.36
N ARG A 55 -10.10 8.76 -0.80
CA ARG A 55 -10.32 7.62 -1.72
C ARG A 55 -11.21 6.55 -1.11
N ALA A 56 -11.05 6.26 0.18
CA ALA A 56 -11.94 5.33 0.87
C ALA A 56 -13.38 5.86 0.96
N ALA A 57 -13.57 7.18 1.09
CA ALA A 57 -14.89 7.78 1.00
C ALA A 57 -15.49 7.66 -0.42
N ASP A 58 -14.69 7.89 -1.45
CA ASP A 58 -15.12 7.77 -2.85
C ASP A 58 -15.45 6.31 -3.22
N ALA A 59 -14.63 5.35 -2.79
CA ALA A 59 -14.87 3.92 -2.95
C ALA A 59 -16.15 3.45 -2.26
N ARG A 60 -16.52 4.06 -1.12
CA ARG A 60 -17.78 3.78 -0.43
C ARG A 60 -19.00 4.34 -1.16
N ARG A 61 -18.83 5.41 -1.95
CA ARG A 61 -19.91 6.00 -2.76
C ARG A 61 -20.13 5.24 -4.07
N GLY A 62 -19.20 4.36 -4.46
CA GLY A 62 -19.20 3.71 -5.76
C GLY A 62 -18.74 4.62 -6.90
N ASP A 63 -18.26 5.83 -6.57
CA ASP A 63 -17.78 6.83 -7.53
C ASP A 63 -16.30 6.63 -7.90
N ALA A 64 -15.56 5.85 -7.09
CA ALA A 64 -14.22 5.43 -7.47
C ALA A 64 -14.36 4.28 -8.47
N PRO A 65 -13.75 4.37 -9.67
CA PRO A 65 -13.71 3.21 -10.52
C PRO A 65 -12.94 2.11 -9.76
N SER A 66 -13.51 0.92 -9.72
CA SER A 66 -12.86 -0.22 -9.05
C SER A 66 -11.45 -0.34 -9.64
N ALA A 67 -10.44 -0.56 -8.79
CA ALA A 67 -9.08 -0.92 -9.19
C ALA A 67 -9.02 -2.32 -9.84
N ALA A 68 -10.10 -2.71 -10.52
CA ALA A 68 -10.25 -3.91 -11.29
C ALA A 68 -9.37 -3.78 -12.52
N VAL A 69 -8.24 -4.50 -12.45
CA VAL A 69 -7.46 -5.02 -13.57
C VAL A 69 -7.92 -4.53 -14.94
N GLY A 70 -7.32 -3.43 -15.39
CA GLY A 70 -7.42 -2.97 -16.77
C GLY A 70 -8.37 -1.80 -16.98
N GLY A 71 -7.80 -0.60 -16.95
CA GLY A 71 -8.31 0.56 -17.69
C GLY A 71 -9.26 1.43 -16.87
N ALA A 72 -8.68 2.49 -16.30
CA ALA A 72 -9.35 3.59 -15.58
C ALA A 72 -9.92 3.20 -14.20
N GLY A 73 -9.05 3.03 -13.19
CA GLY A 73 -9.44 2.60 -11.83
C GLY A 73 -8.87 3.43 -10.67
N ALA A 74 -7.56 3.70 -10.66
CA ALA A 74 -6.96 4.55 -9.64
C ALA A 74 -6.15 5.65 -10.33
N SER A 75 -6.37 6.92 -9.95
CA SER A 75 -5.47 8.02 -10.33
C SER A 75 -4.04 7.82 -9.78
N ASP A 76 -3.85 6.81 -8.93
CA ASP A 76 -2.64 6.44 -8.23
C ASP A 76 -2.21 5.03 -8.67
N PRO A 77 -1.23 4.90 -9.58
CA PRO A 77 -0.74 3.60 -10.09
C PRO A 77 -0.30 2.65 -8.96
N GLN A 78 0.05 3.20 -7.80
CA GLN A 78 0.47 2.44 -6.63
C GLN A 78 -0.67 1.68 -5.95
N LEU A 79 -1.94 1.97 -6.30
CA LEU A 79 -3.14 1.31 -5.78
C LEU A 79 -3.78 0.39 -6.82
N GLU A 80 -3.17 0.20 -7.98
CA GLU A 80 -3.64 -0.74 -8.99
C GLU A 80 -3.69 -2.17 -8.40
N GLY A 81 -4.74 -2.91 -8.73
CA GLY A 81 -4.96 -4.28 -8.24
C GLY A 81 -5.37 -4.38 -6.76
N MET A 82 -5.60 -3.25 -6.09
CA MET A 82 -6.10 -3.23 -4.73
C MET A 82 -7.47 -3.93 -4.62
N ASP A 83 -7.63 -4.72 -3.56
CA ASP A 83 -8.92 -5.35 -3.25
C ASP A 83 -10.04 -4.28 -3.14
N PRO A 84 -11.16 -4.43 -3.86
CA PRO A 84 -12.19 -3.41 -3.93
C PRO A 84 -12.94 -3.22 -2.60
N ASP A 85 -13.00 -4.25 -1.75
CA ASP A 85 -13.56 -4.12 -0.41
C ASP A 85 -12.56 -3.46 0.53
N GLY A 86 -11.28 -3.82 0.43
CA GLY A 86 -10.18 -3.15 1.11
C GLY A 86 -10.08 -1.66 0.75
N ALA A 87 -10.37 -1.28 -0.49
CA ALA A 87 -10.35 0.11 -0.94
C ALA A 87 -11.30 1.04 -0.15
N LYS A 88 -12.32 0.49 0.53
CA LYS A 88 -13.27 1.25 1.37
C LYS A 88 -12.73 1.58 2.76
N ASP A 89 -11.55 1.05 3.12
CA ASP A 89 -10.89 1.25 4.40
C ASP A 89 -9.59 2.07 4.25
N PRO A 90 -9.48 3.27 4.86
CA PRO A 90 -8.25 4.05 4.79
C PRO A 90 -7.03 3.36 5.42
N ALA A 91 -7.22 2.50 6.43
CA ALA A 91 -6.15 1.70 7.04
C ALA A 91 -5.61 0.65 6.08
N TYR A 92 -6.50 0.00 5.35
CA TYR A 92 -6.13 -0.94 4.29
C TYR A 92 -5.33 -0.23 3.19
N GLN A 93 -5.81 0.92 2.70
CA GLN A 93 -5.11 1.68 1.65
C GLN A 93 -3.69 2.09 2.08
N ALA A 94 -3.54 2.54 3.33
CA ALA A 94 -2.26 2.94 3.88
C ALA A 94 -1.28 1.77 4.01
N ALA A 95 -1.78 0.60 4.43
CA ALA A 95 -0.99 -0.62 4.54
C ALA A 95 -0.55 -1.12 3.16
N TYR A 96 -1.48 -1.21 2.20
CA TYR A 96 -1.19 -1.61 0.82
C TYR A 96 -0.14 -0.69 0.17
N ARG A 97 -0.35 0.63 0.22
CA ARG A 97 0.61 1.61 -0.30
C ARG A 97 1.99 1.45 0.35
N THR A 98 2.03 1.11 1.62
CA THR A 98 3.30 0.91 2.34
C THR A 98 3.99 -0.37 1.91
N CYS A 99 3.25 -1.46 1.67
CA CYS A 99 3.81 -2.68 1.09
C CYS A 99 4.36 -2.43 -0.32
N MET A 100 3.58 -1.78 -1.19
CA MET A 100 3.98 -1.48 -2.57
C MET A 100 5.26 -0.63 -2.63
N ARG A 101 5.37 0.41 -1.79
CA ARG A 101 6.60 1.22 -1.67
C ARG A 101 7.81 0.42 -1.23
N LYS A 102 7.62 -0.60 -0.39
CA LYS A 102 8.72 -1.49 0.04
C LYS A 102 9.10 -2.48 -1.05
N ALA A 103 8.14 -2.90 -1.87
CA ALA A 103 8.36 -3.75 -3.03
C ALA A 103 9.02 -3.00 -4.20
N GLY A 104 8.95 -1.66 -4.21
CA GLY A 104 9.64 -0.78 -5.16
C GLY A 104 8.72 -0.04 -6.14
N PHE A 105 7.42 0.03 -5.83
CA PHE A 105 6.37 0.64 -6.66
C PHE A 105 5.80 1.92 -6.05
#